data_AF-A0A351A3T4-F1
#
_entry.id   AF-A0A351A3T4-F1
#
_cell.length_a   1.000
_cell.length_b   1.000
_cell.length_c   1.000
_cell.angle_alpha   90.00
_cell.angle_beta   90.00
_cell.angle_gamma   90.00
#
_symmetry.space_group_name_H-M   'P 1'
#
loop_
_entity.id
_entity.type
_entity.pdbx_description
1 polymer ?
#
loop_
_entity_poly.entity_id
_entity_poly.type
_entity_poly.pdbx_seq_one_letter_code
_entity_poly.pdbx_strand_id
1 'polypeptide(L)' 'MPSPPLHAANGPFAGLELLSSAVVLVDGKLFIRYINPGAENLFAISQRKLIGQPLARMLGAPPG' A
#
# COMPACT_ATOMS: atom_id res chain seq x y z
N MET A 1 -5.69 34.61 3.15
CA MET A 1 -6.25 33.29 3.51
C MET A 1 -5.15 32.26 3.35
N PRO A 2 -4.75 31.51 4.38
CA PRO A 2 -3.81 30.42 4.16
C PRO A 2 -4.54 29.26 3.48
N SER A 3 -4.01 28.82 2.33
CA SER A 3 -4.41 27.58 1.67
C SER A 3 -4.30 26.41 2.67
N PRO A 4 -5.25 25.45 2.69
CA PRO A 4 -5.12 24.29 3.55
C PRO A 4 -3.82 23.56 3.19
N PRO A 5 -3.08 23.00 4.17
CA PRO A 5 -1.97 22.14 3.85
C PRO A 5 -2.57 20.94 3.15
N LEU A 6 -2.39 20.86 1.83
CA LEU A 6 -2.45 19.59 1.16
C LEU A 6 -1.43 18.76 1.92
N HIS A 7 -1.89 17.73 2.65
CA HIS A 7 -1.04 16.68 3.16
C HIS A 7 -0.47 15.97 1.92
N ALA A 8 0.42 16.64 1.21
CA ALA A 8 1.21 16.08 0.15
C ALA A 8 2.10 15.10 0.89
N ALA A 9 1.66 13.84 0.92
CA ALA A 9 2.46 12.73 1.38
C ALA A 9 3.77 12.80 0.58
N ASN A 10 4.81 13.37 1.19
CA ASN A 10 6.04 13.72 0.49
C ASN A 10 6.79 12.42 0.21
N GLY A 11 6.51 11.82 -0.95
CA GLY A 11 7.00 10.52 -1.34
C GLY A 11 6.51 10.14 -2.75
N PRO A 12 7.15 9.16 -3.40
CA PRO A 12 6.86 8.79 -4.79
C PRO A 12 5.42 8.28 -5.02
N PHE A 13 4.68 7.97 -3.95
CA PHE A 13 3.32 7.42 -3.98
C PHE A 13 2.29 8.31 -3.28
N ALA A 14 2.56 9.61 -3.16
CA ALA A 14 1.73 10.59 -2.45
C ALA A 14 0.22 10.49 -2.76
N GLY A 15 -0.10 10.35 -4.04
CA GLY A 15 -1.49 10.28 -4.51
C GLY A 15 -2.21 8.98 -4.16
N LEU A 16 -1.47 7.90 -3.84
CA LEU A 16 -2.04 6.60 -3.48
C LEU A 16 -2.45 6.53 -1.99
N GLU A 17 -1.80 7.33 -1.13
CA GLU A 17 -2.10 7.41 0.31
C GLU A 17 -3.51 7.94 0.58
N LEU A 18 -4.05 8.78 -0.31
CA LEU A 18 -5.34 9.46 -0.16
C LEU A 18 -6.51 8.71 -0.81
N LEU A 19 -6.26 7.57 -1.45
CA LEU A 19 -7.31 6.79 -2.11
C LEU A 19 -8.17 6.03 -1.09
N SER A 20 -9.49 6.03 -1.30
CA SER A 20 -10.43 5.19 -0.52
C SER A 20 -10.34 3.70 -0.86
N SER A 21 -9.64 3.33 -1.94
CA SER A 21 -9.42 1.94 -2.36
C SER A 21 -8.12 1.37 -1.77
N ALA A 22 -8.08 0.05 -1.56
CA ALA A 22 -6.85 -0.66 -1.20
C ALA A 22 -5.91 -0.78 -2.42
N VAL A 23 -4.64 -0.38 -2.27
CA VAL A 23 -3.61 -0.44 -3.31
C VAL A 23 -2.36 -1.14 -2.78
N VAL A 24 -1.86 -2.12 -3.53
CA VAL A 24 -0.62 -2.85 -3.25
C VAL A 24 0.28 -2.79 -4.48
N LEU A 25 1.50 -2.29 -4.31
CA LEU A 25 2.53 -2.26 -5.35
C LEU A 25 3.52 -3.42 -5.14
N VAL A 26 3.78 -4.16 -6.21
CA VAL A 26 4.73 -5.28 -6.22
C VAL A 26 5.80 -5.10 -7.29
N ASP A 27 6.96 -5.75 -7.10
CA ASP A 27 7.98 -5.85 -8.14
C ASP A 27 7.71 -7.02 -9.12
N GLY A 28 8.60 -7.20 -10.11
CA GLY A 28 8.48 -8.28 -11.10
C GLY A 28 8.63 -9.70 -10.52
N LYS A 29 9.02 -9.84 -9.25
CA LYS A 29 9.06 -11.12 -8.52
C LYS A 29 7.88 -11.26 -7.55
N LEU A 30 6.89 -10.37 -7.64
CA LEU A 30 5.69 -10.32 -6.79
C LEU A 30 5.99 -10.03 -5.31
N PHE A 31 7.08 -9.34 -4.99
CA PHE A 31 7.33 -8.89 -3.63
C PHE A 31 6.76 -7.49 -3.40
N ILE A 32 6.12 -7.29 -2.25
CA ILE A 32 5.46 -6.03 -1.88
C ILE A 32 6.52 -4.94 -1.68
N ARG A 33 6.36 -3.83 -2.40
CA ARG A 33 7.22 -2.64 -2.35
C ARG A 33 6.56 -1.47 -1.65
N TYR A 34 5.24 -1.39 -1.70
CA TYR A 34 4.44 -0.34 -1.09
C TYR A 34 2.99 -0.82 -0.92
N ILE A 35 2.32 -0.35 0.13
CA ILE A 35 0.87 -0.48 0.31
C ILE A 35 0.33 0.84 0.84
N ASN A 36 -0.88 1.22 0.46
CA ASN A 36 -1.51 2.42 1.00
C ASN A 36 -2.27 2.14 2.31
N PRO A 37 -2.71 3.17 3.07
CA PRO A 37 -3.48 2.98 4.30
C PRO A 37 -4.78 2.20 4.10
N GLY A 38 -5.42 2.34 2.93
CA GLY A 38 -6.61 1.56 2.57
C GLY A 38 -6.36 0.05 2.59
N ALA A 39 -5.21 -0.40 2.07
CA ALA A 39 -4.80 -1.80 2.11
C ALA A 39 -4.45 -2.26 3.54
N GLU A 40 -3.76 -1.43 4.32
CA GLU A 40 -3.49 -1.75 5.74
C GLU A 40 -4.78 -1.98 6.53
N ASN A 41 -5.78 -1.12 6.33
CA ASN A 41 -7.07 -1.23 7.00
C ASN A 41 -7.84 -2.48 6.55
N LEU A 42 -7.86 -2.76 5.24
CA LEU A 42 -8.60 -3.90 4.69
C LEU A 42 -7.99 -5.24 5.11
N PHE A 43 -6.66 -5.35 5.09
CA PHE A 43 -5.97 -6.60 5.44
C PHE A 43 -5.66 -6.71 6.94
N ALA A 44 -5.89 -5.66 7.74
CA ALA A 44 -5.55 -5.57 9.16
C ALA A 44 -4.08 -5.92 9.47
N ILE A 45 -3.16 -5.62 8.54
CA ILE A 45 -1.72 -5.92 8.64
C ILE A 45 -0.93 -4.64 8.37
N SER A 46 0.01 -4.31 9.26
CA SER A 46 0.87 -3.14 9.11
C SER A 46 1.82 -3.24 7.92
N GLN A 47 2.00 -2.13 7.19
CA GLN A 47 2.95 -2.03 6.06
C GLN A 47 4.36 -2.49 6.42
N ARG A 48 4.86 -2.13 7.61
CA ARG A 48 6.19 -2.54 8.08
C ARG A 48 6.43 -4.05 8.12
N LYS A 49 5.37 -4.85 8.26
CA LYS A 49 5.45 -6.32 8.26
C LYS A 49 5.38 -6.92 6.85
N LEU A 50 4.97 -6.12 5.86
CA LEU A 50 4.63 -6.57 4.51
C LEU A 50 5.65 -6.14 3.46
N ILE A 51 6.29 -4.98 3.62
CA ILE A 51 7.37 -4.58 2.72
C ILE A 51 8.46 -5.64 2.73
N GLY A 52 8.88 -6.10 1.56
CA GLY A 52 9.87 -7.17 1.47
C GLY A 52 9.30 -8.59 1.45
N GLN A 53 8.00 -8.77 1.73
CA GLN A 53 7.36 -10.08 1.72
C GLN A 53 6.76 -10.42 0.34
N PRO A 54 6.67 -11.71 -0.01
CA PRO A 54 5.93 -12.15 -1.19
C PRO A 54 4.44 -11.78 -1.08
N LEU A 55 3.79 -11.39 -2.18
CA LEU A 55 2.36 -11.08 -2.22
C LEU A 55 1.50 -12.23 -1.69
N ALA A 56 1.92 -13.47 -1.93
CA ALA A 56 1.24 -14.67 -1.45
C ALA A 56 1.15 -14.77 0.09
N ARG A 57 2.00 -14.06 0.86
CA ARG A 57 1.85 -13.97 2.32
C ARG A 57 0.59 -13.23 2.74
N MET A 58 0.10 -12.30 1.91
CA MET A 58 -1.14 -11.55 2.16
C MET A 58 -2.35 -12.25 1.56
N LEU A 59 -2.26 -12.71 0.31
CA LEU A 59 -3.41 -13.19 -0.46
C LEU A 59 -3.54 -14.71 -0.52
N GLY A 60 -2.53 -15.45 -0.04
CA GLY A 60 -2.42 -16.89 -0.27
C GLY A 60 -1.96 -17.21 -1.70
N ALA A 61 -2.00 -18.50 -2.03
CA ALA A 61 -1.82 -18.95 -3.41
C ALA A 61 -3.08 -18.64 -4.22
N PRO A 62 -2.96 -18.16 -5.47
CA PRO A 62 -4.12 -17.99 -6.33
C PRO A 62 -4.82 -19.36 -6.54
N PRO A 63 -6.15 -19.40 -6.58
CA PRO A 63 -6.85 -20.61 -6.99
C PRO A 63 -6.42 -20.94 -8.42
N GLY A 64 -6.01 -22.20 -8.63
CA GLY A 64 -5.68 -22.74 -9.95
C GLY A 64 -6.89 -23.00 -10.81
#